data_AF-E1ZAD1-F1
#
_entry.id   AF-E1ZAD1-F1
#
_cell.length_a   1.000
_cell.length_b   1.000
_cell.length_c   1.000
_cell.angle_alpha   90.00
_cell.angle_beta   90.00
_cell.angle_gamma   90.00
#
_symmetry.space_group_name_H-M   'P 1'
#
loop_
_entity.id
_entity.type
_entity.pdbx_description
1 polymer ?
#
loop_
_entity_poly.entity_id
_entity_poly.type
_entity_poly.pdbx_seq_one_letter_code
_entity_poly.pdbx_strand_id
1 'polypeptide(L)'
;MTAISVTSVNVLDNPSKEFLRVGYYVNNEYVEEELRDNPPDVPLIDRLHRNILADKPRVTKFNIDWDSAREASGLQSGMEVDS
;
A
#
# COMPACT_ATOMS: atom_id res chain seq x y z
N MET A 1 5.41 9.36 -22.20
CA MET A 1 4.26 8.89 -21.40
C MET A 1 4.65 8.97 -19.93
N THR A 2 4.04 9.87 -19.16
CA THR A 2 4.30 9.98 -17.72
C THR A 2 3.18 9.27 -16.97
N ALA A 3 3.53 8.25 -16.20
CA ALA A 3 2.57 7.52 -15.37
C ALA A 3 2.68 8.00 -13.92
N ILE A 4 1.67 8.77 -13.48
CA ILE A 4 1.49 9.08 -12.06
C ILE A 4 0.71 7.94 -11.44
N SER A 5 1.33 7.26 -10.47
CA SER A 5 0.68 6.20 -9.69
C SER A 5 0.58 6.60 -8.23
N VAL A 6 -0.28 5.92 -7.49
CA VAL A 6 -0.33 6.02 -6.02
C VAL A 6 0.13 4.68 -5.46
N THR A 7 1.18 4.70 -4.64
CA THR A 7 1.58 3.54 -3.85
C THR A 7 1.12 3.75 -2.42
N SER A 8 0.50 2.75 -1.81
CA SER A 8 -0.03 2.82 -0.46
C SER A 8 0.66 1.86 0.48
N VAL A 9 0.86 2.31 1.71
CA VAL A 9 1.21 1.46 2.86
C VAL A 9 -0.04 1.34 3.73
N ASN A 10 -0.43 0.10 4.03
CA ASN A 10 -1.54 -0.20 4.91
C ASN A 10 -1.00 -0.35 6.33
N VAL A 11 -1.67 0.27 7.29
CA VAL A 11 -1.39 0.11 8.72
C VAL A 11 -2.51 -0.73 9.32
N LEU A 12 -2.10 -1.84 9.90
CA LEU A 12 -2.99 -2.85 10.43
C LEU A 12 -2.91 -2.87 11.96
N ASP A 13 -4.05 -3.06 12.62
CA ASP A 13 -4.13 -3.39 14.04
C ASP A 13 -3.71 -4.85 14.30
N ASN A 14 -4.22 -5.75 13.44
CA ASN A 14 -3.83 -7.15 13.36
C ASN A 14 -3.88 -7.60 11.88
N PRO A 15 -3.40 -8.80 11.50
CA PRO A 15 -3.25 -9.19 10.09
C PRO A 15 -4.49 -9.04 9.19
N SER A 16 -5.70 -8.95 9.76
CA SER A 16 -6.96 -8.79 9.03
C SER A 16 -7.69 -7.46 9.27
N LYS A 17 -7.18 -6.54 10.10
CA LYS A 17 -7.84 -5.26 10.41
C LYS A 17 -6.99 -4.04 10.03
N GLU A 18 -7.28 -3.44 8.87
CA GLU A 18 -6.71 -2.15 8.45
C GLU A 18 -7.47 -0.97 9.05
N PHE A 19 -6.77 -0.02 9.69
CA PHE A 19 -7.40 1.20 10.22
C PHE A 19 -6.89 2.48 9.56
N LEU A 20 -5.75 2.42 8.86
CA LEU A 20 -5.15 3.57 8.20
C LEU A 20 -4.46 3.13 6.90
N ARG A 21 -4.69 3.89 5.84
CA ARG A 21 -3.94 3.80 4.59
C ARG A 21 -3.23 5.10 4.32
N VAL A 22 -1.93 5.02 4.07
CA VAL A 22 -1.12 6.18 3.66
C VAL A 22 -0.62 5.95 2.24
N GLY A 23 -1.18 6.71 1.30
CA GLY A 23 -0.80 6.73 -0.10
C GLY A 23 0.17 7.86 -0.42
N TYR A 24 1.15 7.59 -1.27
CA TYR A 24 2.06 8.58 -1.83
C TYR A 24 1.92 8.63 -3.34
N TYR A 25 1.89 9.84 -3.89
CA TYR A 25 2.01 10.00 -5.34
C TYR A 25 3.42 9.70 -5.77
N VAL A 26 3.52 8.92 -6.83
CA VAL A 26 4.77 8.49 -7.43
C VAL A 26 4.72 8.93 -8.89
N ASN A 27 5.65 9.81 -9.26
CA ASN A 27 5.89 10.16 -10.64
C ASN A 27 7.04 9.30 -11.18
N ASN A 28 6.81 8.60 -12.29
CA ASN A 28 7.85 7.84 -12.98
C ASN A 28 8.17 8.56 -14.29
N GLU A 29 9.42 8.97 -14.46
CA GLU A 29 9.86 9.75 -15.62
C GLU A 29 11.23 9.30 -16.11
N TYR A 30 11.47 9.43 -17.41
CA TYR A 30 12.81 9.28 -17.95
C TYR A 30 13.67 10.47 -17.55
N VAL A 31 14.89 10.20 -17.13
CA VAL A 31 15.88 11.25 -16.80
C VAL A 31 16.38 11.93 -18.08
N GLU A 32 16.51 11.15 -19.15
CA GLU A 32 17.01 11.61 -20.45
C GLU A 32 15.90 12.34 -21.23
N GLU A 33 16.21 13.52 -21.75
CA GLU A 33 15.27 14.36 -22.49
C GLU A 33 14.77 13.69 -23.79
N GLU A 34 15.67 13.03 -24.51
CA GLU A 34 15.34 12.32 -25.75
C GLU A 34 14.26 11.25 -25.55
N LEU A 35 14.33 10.50 -24.43
CA LEU A 35 13.35 9.47 -24.08
C LEU A 35 12.02 10.07 -23.55
N ARG A 36 12.02 11.31 -23.08
CA ARG A 36 10.78 12.02 -22.70
C ARG A 36 10.03 12.50 -23.94
N ASP A 37 10.76 13.07 -24.90
CA ASP A 37 10.19 13.63 -26.13
C ASP A 37 9.78 12.52 -27.11
N ASN A 38 10.57 11.45 -27.19
CA ASN A 38 10.32 10.29 -28.03
C ASN A 38 10.30 9.01 -27.17
N PRO A 39 9.21 8.78 -26.42
CA PRO A 39 9.12 7.61 -25.57
C PRO A 39 9.11 6.33 -26.41
N PRO A 40 9.86 5.28 -26.00
CA PRO A 40 9.84 3.99 -26.69
C PRO A 40 8.47 3.31 -26.53
N ASP A 41 8.09 2.46 -27.49
CA ASP A 41 6.84 1.70 -27.45
C ASP A 41 6.76 0.76 -26.23
N VAL A 42 7.90 0.18 -25.85
CA VAL A 42 8.05 -0.66 -24.66
C VAL A 42 8.82 0.13 -23.60
N PRO A 43 8.26 0.33 -22.39
CA PRO A 43 8.93 1.08 -21.34
C PRO A 43 10.25 0.46 -20.90
N LEU A 44 11.34 1.24 -20.99
CA LEU A 44 12.66 0.90 -20.44
C LEU A 44 12.68 1.17 -18.93
N ILE A 45 12.44 0.14 -18.11
CA ILE A 45 12.27 0.27 -16.65
C ILE A 45 13.55 0.73 -15.94
N ASP A 46 14.71 0.32 -16.45
CA ASP A 46 16.04 0.68 -15.95
C ASP A 46 16.38 2.17 -16.12
N ARG A 47 15.71 2.85 -17.06
CA ARG A 47 15.91 4.27 -17.37
C ARG A 47 14.89 5.19 -16.68
N LEU A 48 13.92 4.62 -15.96
CA LEU A 48 12.92 5.39 -15.22
C LEU A 48 13.46 5.80 -13.85
N HIS A 49 13.33 7.08 -13.54
CA HIS A 49 13.52 7.61 -12.20
C HIS A 49 12.19 7.81 -11.50
N ARG A 50 12.16 7.51 -10.20
CA ARG A 50 10.96 7.56 -9.38
C ARG A 50 11.04 8.75 -8.44
N ASN A 51 10.11 9.70 -8.61
CA ASN A 51 9.94 10.81 -7.69
C ASN A 51 8.72 10.57 -6.80
N ILE A 52 8.93 10.48 -5.48
CA ILE A 52 7.87 10.27 -4.49
C ILE A 52 7.54 11.60 -3.85
N LEU A 53 6.29 12.06 -3.97
CA LEU A 53 5.83 13.29 -3.35
C LEU A 53 5.51 13.05 -1.87
N ALA A 54 6.56 12.97 -1.05
CA ALA A 54 6.46 12.66 0.38
C ALA A 54 5.69 13.72 1.18
N ASP A 55 5.74 14.99 0.77
CA ASP A 55 5.15 16.12 1.51
C ASP A 55 3.63 16.17 1.46
N LYS A 56 2.99 15.44 0.53
CA LYS A 56 1.53 15.46 0.32
C LYS A 56 0.96 14.03 0.35
N PRO A 57 1.04 13.33 1.49
CA PRO A 57 0.47 12.00 1.61
C PRO A 57 -1.06 12.06 1.53
N ARG A 58 -1.64 11.01 0.95
CA ARG A 58 -3.08 10.76 0.93
C ARG A 58 -3.42 9.81 2.06
N VAL A 59 -4.22 10.27 3.01
CA VAL A 59 -4.57 9.47 4.19
C VAL A 59 -6.03 9.06 4.11
N THR A 60 -6.29 7.76 4.16
CA THR A 60 -7.64 7.20 4.32
C THR A 60 -7.71 6.51 5.68
N LYS A 61 -8.74 6.83 6.47
CA LYS A 61 -8.99 6.20 7.78
C LYS A 61 -10.19 5.27 7.66
N PHE A 62 -10.09 4.10 8.28
CA PHE A 62 -11.19 3.15 8.39
C PHE A 62 -11.58 3.02 9.85
N ASN A 63 -12.87 3.08 10.13
CA ASN A 63 -13.37 2.82 11.47
C ASN A 63 -13.31 1.32 11.72
N ILE A 64 -12.62 0.92 12.79
CA ILE A 64 -12.56 -0.46 13.24
C ILE A 64 -13.01 -0.55 14.70
N ASP A 65 -13.53 -1.71 15.06
CA ASP A 65 -13.73 -2.08 16.45
C ASP A 65 -12.44 -2.71 17.02
N TRP A 66 -11.93 -2.08 18.07
CA TRP A 66 -10.66 -2.40 18.71
C TRP A 66 -10.79 -3.55 19.72
N ASP A 67 -11.96 -3.73 20.35
CA ASP A 67 -12.11 -4.66 21.47
C ASP A 67 -12.40 -6.10 21.02
N SER A 68 -13.01 -6.30 19.84
CA SER A 68 -13.29 -7.64 19.27
C SER A 68 -12.04 -8.46 18.92
N ALA A 69 -10.84 -7.88 18.94
CA ALA A 69 -9.60 -8.63 18.70
C ALA A 69 -9.25 -9.61 19.83
N ARG A 70 -9.76 -9.40 21.07
CA ARG A 70 -9.49 -10.30 22.21
C ARG A 70 -10.23 -11.62 22.10
N GLU A 71 -11.34 -11.69 21.37
CA GLU A 71 -12.15 -12.92 21.26
C GLU A 71 -11.63 -13.88 20.17
N ALA A 72 -10.98 -13.36 19.12
CA ALA A 72 -10.48 -14.16 18.00
C ALA A 72 -9.25 -15.04 18.34
N SER A 73 -8.59 -14.80 19.48
CA SER A 73 -7.44 -15.60 19.94
C SER A 73 -7.80 -16.64 21.01
N GLY A 74 -9.07 -16.72 21.43
CA GLY A 74 -9.54 -17.61 22.50
C GLY A 74 -10.20 -18.92 22.07
N LEU A 75 -10.38 -19.17 20.77
CA LEU A 75 -11.08 -20.36 20.26
C LEU A 75 -10.10 -21.44 19.77
N GLN A 76 -9.22 -21.93 20.65
CA GLN A 76 -8.60 -23.25 20.47
C GLN A 76 -8.03 -23.82 21.79
N SER A 77 -8.89 -24.13 22.77
CA SER A 77 -8.56 -25.15 23.78
C SER A 77 -9.82 -25.59 24.52
N GLY A 78 -10.13 -26.88 24.47
CA GLY A 78 -11.02 -27.53 25.43
C GLY A 78 -12.40 -27.91 24.92
N MET A 79 -12.48 -28.86 23.97
CA MET A 79 -13.65 -29.74 23.93
C MET A 79 -13.22 -31.18 23.67
N GLU A 80 -12.65 -31.77 24.72
CA GLU A 80 -12.53 -33.21 24.93
C GLU A 80 -12.89 -33.43 26.41
N VAL A 81 -14.08 -33.95 26.72
CA VAL A 81 -14.23 -35.28 27.34
C VAL A 81 -15.68 -35.74 27.20
N ASP A 82 -15.77 -36.99 26.76
CA ASP A 82 -16.91 -37.89 26.67
C ASP A 82 -17.70 -38.04 27.99
N SER A 83 -19.02 -38.26 27.89
CA SER A 83 -19.89 -38.91 28.89
C SER A 83 -21.20 -39.34 28.25
#